data_AF-A0A9D1V7I3-F1
#
_entry.id   AF-A0A9D1V7I3-F1
#
_cell.length_a   1.000
_cell.length_b   1.000
_cell.length_c   1.000
_cell.angle_alpha   90.00
_cell.angle_beta   90.00
_cell.angle_gamma   90.00
#
_symmetry.space_group_name_H-M   'P 1'
#
loop_
_entity.id
_entity.type
_entity.pdbx_description
1 polymer ?
#
loop_
_entity_poly.entity_id
_entity_poly.type
_entity_poly.pdbx_seq_one_letter_code
_entity_poly.pdbx_strand_id
1 'polypeptide(L)'
;MEVFYVVITCVFIVLLLAAIIMWIVDGKMENARKDALLNRVQNGTAMRVEEDGTLYLKVEDGVVSLCGSEAPAQAAPAASAAPAEEKPVVEAYEETAADAVEDEDDNLQELVEKYGEITDNSVVFEANKQQKESFIDKYAALSAEDRNRYDSIVAYILSNADCRKVEASNAVTFKCKTDKIMRAVIKRGVVVLNFLLINTDLGRFVREEGIKAIKINPVVIKLESDSDLLLAKQTADITIENIREEQQYRKERNKELRRRRYRQQEEENKEEENS
;
A
#
# COMPACT_ATOMS: atom_id res chain seq x y z
N MET A 1 54.49 -6.87 25.94
CA MET A 1 53.78 -7.65 24.90
C MET A 1 52.82 -8.63 25.55
N GLU A 2 53.26 -9.53 26.43
CA GLU A 2 52.41 -10.56 27.06
C GLU A 2 51.22 -9.98 27.86
N VAL A 3 51.45 -8.97 28.72
CA VAL A 3 50.38 -8.34 29.51
C VAL A 3 49.30 -7.69 28.62
N PHE A 4 49.68 -7.15 27.46
CA PHE A 4 48.75 -6.54 26.51
C PHE A 4 47.85 -7.60 25.84
N TYR A 5 48.41 -8.75 25.47
CA TYR A 5 47.63 -9.88 24.96
C TYR A 5 46.71 -10.50 26.01
N VAL A 6 47.12 -10.53 27.28
CA VAL A 6 46.28 -10.98 28.40
C VAL A 6 45.10 -10.02 28.60
N VAL A 7 45.32 -8.71 28.56
CA VAL A 7 44.23 -7.72 28.68
C VAL A 7 43.26 -7.83 27.49
N ILE A 8 43.77 -7.95 26.26
CA ILE A 8 42.92 -8.11 25.06
C ILE A 8 42.11 -9.39 25.12
N THR A 9 42.72 -10.53 25.51
CA THR A 9 41.98 -11.79 25.63
C THR A 9 40.92 -11.72 26.74
N CYS A 10 41.20 -11.08 27.88
CA CYS A 10 40.18 -10.81 28.90
C CYS A 10 39.02 -9.95 28.37
N VAL A 11 39.30 -8.89 27.61
CA VAL A 11 38.25 -8.05 27.00
C VAL A 11 37.41 -8.86 26.01
N PHE A 12 38.04 -9.69 25.16
CA PHE A 12 37.32 -10.55 24.24
C PHE A 12 36.43 -11.57 24.95
N ILE A 13 36.89 -12.16 26.05
CA ILE A 13 36.09 -13.11 26.85
C ILE A 13 34.86 -12.39 27.44
N VAL A 14 35.02 -11.18 27.96
CA VAL A 14 33.90 -10.40 28.50
C VAL A 14 32.90 -10.02 27.40
N LEU A 15 33.36 -9.64 26.22
CA LEU A 15 32.48 -9.34 25.07
C LEU A 15 31.73 -10.59 24.59
N LEU A 16 32.39 -11.75 24.57
CA LEU A 16 31.77 -13.02 24.19
C LEU A 16 30.71 -13.44 25.22
N LEU A 17 31.00 -13.29 26.51
CA LEU A 17 30.01 -13.53 27.57
C LEU A 17 28.81 -12.58 27.46
N ALA A 18 29.04 -11.30 27.18
CA ALA A 18 27.95 -10.34 26.96
C ALA A 18 27.08 -10.71 25.76
N ALA A 19 27.69 -11.17 24.66
CA ALA A 19 26.96 -11.65 23.47
C ALA A 19 26.12 -12.90 23.78
N ILE A 20 26.65 -13.86 24.54
CA ILE A 20 25.91 -15.05 24.98
C ILE A 20 24.72 -14.65 25.86
N ILE A 21 24.91 -13.71 26.79
CA ILE A 21 23.84 -13.22 27.67
C ILE A 21 22.76 -12.54 26.83
N MET A 22 23.12 -11.68 25.87
CA MET A 22 22.15 -11.05 24.97
C MET A 22 21.37 -12.10 24.17
N TRP A 23 22.04 -13.13 23.65
CA TRP A 23 21.39 -14.19 22.90
C TRP A 23 20.39 -15.00 23.75
N ILE A 24 20.72 -15.27 25.02
CA ILE A 24 19.81 -15.93 25.96
C ILE A 24 18.61 -15.04 26.29
N VAL A 25 18.83 -13.74 26.48
CA VAL A 25 17.75 -12.79 26.75
C VAL A 25 16.81 -12.66 25.54
N ASP A 26 17.36 -12.57 24.33
CA ASP A 26 16.55 -12.53 23.10
C ASP A 26 15.77 -13.83 22.91
N GLY A 27 16.39 -14.99 23.13
CA GLY A 27 15.70 -16.28 23.08
C GLY A 27 14.58 -16.40 24.10
N LYS A 28 14.76 -15.87 25.32
CA LYS A 28 13.69 -15.83 26.34
C LYS A 28 12.59 -14.85 25.97
N MET A 29 12.91 -13.70 25.37
CA MET A 29 11.90 -12.75 24.89
C MET A 29 11.10 -13.32 23.72
N GLU A 30 11.74 -14.06 22.81
CA GLU A 30 11.06 -14.70 21.70
C GLU A 30 10.13 -15.82 22.16
N ASN A 31 10.56 -16.61 23.15
CA ASN A 31 9.71 -17.63 23.77
C ASN A 31 8.55 -17.00 24.56
N ALA A 32 8.78 -15.92 25.31
CA ALA A 32 7.71 -15.19 25.99
C ALA A 32 6.69 -14.57 25.01
N ARG A 33 7.14 -14.13 23.82
CA ARG A 33 6.25 -13.67 22.74
C ARG A 33 5.44 -14.83 22.15
N LYS A 34 6.05 -16.01 21.95
CA LYS A 34 5.37 -17.23 21.49
C LYS A 34 4.33 -17.72 22.51
N ASP A 35 4.64 -17.69 23.80
CA ASP A 35 3.71 -18.06 24.87
C ASP A 35 2.56 -17.05 25.03
N ALA A 36 2.85 -15.75 24.89
CA ALA A 36 1.81 -14.70 24.89
C ALA A 36 0.87 -14.83 23.67
N LEU A 37 1.40 -15.25 22.52
CA LEU A 37 0.60 -15.55 21.34
C LEU A 37 -0.25 -16.81 21.53
N LEU A 38 0.31 -17.90 22.07
CA LEU A 38 -0.42 -19.15 22.36
C LEU A 38 -1.55 -18.93 23.37
N ASN A 39 -1.34 -18.13 24.41
CA ASN A 39 -2.39 -17.78 25.37
C ASN A 39 -3.52 -16.93 24.76
N ARG A 40 -3.21 -16.07 23.76
CA ARG A 40 -4.25 -15.31 23.03
C ARG A 40 -5.06 -16.19 22.06
N VAL A 41 -4.45 -17.27 21.56
CA VAL A 41 -5.13 -18.30 20.75
C VAL A 41 -6.07 -19.14 21.60
N GLN A 42 -5.64 -19.59 22.78
CA GLN A 42 -6.49 -20.36 23.70
C GLN A 42 -7.66 -19.54 24.26
N ASN A 43 -7.48 -18.22 24.44
CA ASN A 43 -8.54 -17.31 24.90
C ASN A 43 -9.47 -16.83 23.75
N GLY A 44 -9.39 -17.45 22.57
CA GLY A 44 -10.32 -17.21 21.46
C GLY A 44 -10.22 -15.85 20.79
N THR A 45 -9.10 -15.10 20.97
CA THR A 45 -8.99 -13.71 20.49
C THR A 45 -7.94 -13.45 19.41
N ALA A 46 -7.14 -14.44 18.97
CA ALA A 46 -6.34 -14.36 17.74
C ALA A 46 -5.69 -15.71 17.36
N MET A 47 -5.60 -16.05 16.07
CA MET A 47 -4.93 -17.25 15.53
C MET A 47 -3.55 -16.93 14.91
N ARG A 48 -2.67 -17.95 14.89
CA ARG A 48 -1.31 -17.97 14.29
C ARG A 48 -1.28 -17.41 12.86
N VAL A 49 -0.20 -16.70 12.55
CA VAL A 49 0.27 -16.42 11.19
C VAL A 49 1.53 -17.24 10.97
N GLU A 50 1.45 -18.28 10.16
CA GLU A 50 2.59 -18.84 9.43
C GLU A 50 2.36 -18.53 7.95
N GLU A 51 3.45 -18.22 7.26
CA GLU A 51 3.47 -17.83 5.86
C GLU A 51 2.80 -18.89 5.00
N ASP A 52 1.66 -18.52 4.40
CA ASP A 52 1.21 -18.83 3.04
C ASP A 52 -0.31 -18.61 2.98
N GLY A 53 -0.75 -17.82 1.99
CA GLY A 53 -2.07 -17.18 1.99
C GLY A 53 -3.27 -18.11 2.21
N THR A 54 -4.16 -17.75 3.14
CA THR A 54 -5.60 -18.09 3.10
C THR A 54 -6.42 -17.26 4.13
N LEU A 55 -7.71 -17.11 3.84
CA LEU A 55 -8.72 -16.22 4.44
C LEU A 55 -8.89 -16.28 5.98
N TYR A 56 -9.35 -15.17 6.56
CA TYR A 56 -9.79 -15.05 7.96
C TYR A 56 -11.24 -15.53 8.15
N LEU A 57 -11.44 -16.62 8.89
CA LEU A 57 -12.75 -17.10 9.33
C LEU A 57 -12.83 -16.97 10.87
N LYS A 58 -13.74 -16.13 11.37
CA LYS A 58 -14.07 -16.04 12.80
C LYS A 58 -15.31 -16.89 13.05
N VAL A 59 -15.20 -17.88 13.94
CA VAL A 59 -16.35 -18.67 14.42
C VAL A 59 -16.73 -18.15 15.79
N GLU A 60 -17.93 -17.55 15.89
CA GLU A 60 -18.60 -17.30 17.17
C GLU A 60 -19.91 -18.09 17.14
N ASP A 61 -20.14 -18.89 18.19
CA ASP A 61 -21.38 -19.66 18.43
C ASP A 61 -21.89 -20.47 17.23
N GLY A 62 -21.00 -21.20 16.55
CA GLY A 62 -21.37 -22.13 15.48
C GLY A 62 -21.71 -21.46 14.14
N VAL A 63 -21.48 -20.15 14.00
CA VAL A 63 -21.63 -19.42 12.73
C VAL A 63 -20.28 -18.86 12.30
N VAL A 64 -19.93 -19.11 11.03
CA VAL A 64 -18.66 -18.74 10.43
C VAL A 64 -18.81 -17.38 9.73
N SER A 65 -18.01 -16.38 10.13
CA SER A 65 -18.04 -15.02 9.57
C SER A 65 -16.67 -14.59 9.05
N LEU A 66 -16.65 -13.94 7.88
CA LEU A 66 -15.45 -13.38 7.25
C LEU A 66 -15.20 -11.97 7.79
N CYS A 67 -14.06 -11.75 8.46
CA CYS A 67 -13.68 -10.41 8.90
C CYS A 67 -13.22 -9.58 7.69
N GLY A 68 -14.12 -8.76 7.16
CA GLY A 68 -13.79 -7.83 6.06
C GLY A 68 -14.95 -6.96 5.54
N SER A 69 -16.17 -7.11 6.05
CA SER A 69 -17.29 -6.22 5.72
C SER A 69 -17.90 -5.62 6.99
N GLU A 70 -17.32 -4.52 7.48
CA GLU A 70 -18.09 -3.58 8.27
C GLU A 70 -18.88 -2.68 7.33
N ALA A 71 -20.20 -2.90 7.27
CA ALA A 71 -21.20 -1.85 7.37
C ALA A 71 -22.59 -2.50 7.45
N PRO A 72 -23.60 -1.83 8.02
CA PRO A 72 -23.64 -1.03 9.23
C PRO A 72 -24.70 -1.60 10.21
N ALA A 73 -24.81 -1.00 11.39
CA ALA A 73 -25.85 -1.29 12.37
C ALA A 73 -27.26 -1.34 11.76
N GLN A 74 -28.00 -2.42 12.00
CA GLN A 74 -29.46 -2.42 11.96
C GLN A 74 -30.02 -2.59 13.37
N ALA A 75 -30.59 -1.50 13.87
CA ALA A 75 -31.70 -1.58 14.80
C ALA A 75 -32.91 -2.18 14.07
N ALA A 76 -33.57 -3.14 14.71
CA ALA A 76 -34.90 -3.63 14.35
C ALA A 76 -35.61 -3.94 15.68
N PRO A 77 -36.95 -3.83 15.80
CA PRO A 77 -37.86 -4.38 14.79
C PRO A 77 -39.16 -3.60 14.52
N ALA A 78 -39.62 -3.66 13.26
CA ALA A 78 -41.06 -3.73 12.95
C ALA A 78 -41.28 -4.37 11.56
N ALA A 79 -42.13 -5.40 11.58
CA ALA A 79 -42.75 -6.20 10.52
C ALA A 79 -42.82 -5.65 9.07
N SER A 80 -42.58 -6.53 8.08
CA SER A 80 -43.55 -6.93 7.03
C SER A 80 -42.87 -7.47 5.74
N ALA A 81 -43.35 -8.65 5.29
CA ALA A 81 -43.46 -9.17 3.91
C ALA A 81 -42.24 -9.26 2.94
N ALA A 82 -42.06 -10.46 2.36
CA ALA A 82 -41.24 -10.80 1.18
C ALA A 82 -41.88 -10.28 -0.15
N PRO A 83 -41.35 -10.51 -1.39
CA PRO A 83 -40.10 -11.18 -1.84
C PRO A 83 -39.30 -10.49 -3.00
N ALA A 84 -38.12 -11.07 -3.33
CA ALA A 84 -37.40 -11.12 -4.63
C ALA A 84 -36.74 -9.86 -5.28
N GLU A 85 -35.42 -9.88 -5.47
CA GLU A 85 -34.67 -9.81 -6.77
C GLU A 85 -33.16 -9.62 -6.55
N GLU A 86 -32.37 -9.93 -7.58
CA GLU A 86 -30.98 -10.42 -7.55
C GLU A 86 -29.96 -9.40 -8.15
N LYS A 87 -28.68 -9.50 -7.69
CA LYS A 87 -27.40 -9.00 -8.28
C LYS A 87 -26.84 -7.62 -7.83
N PRO A 88 -25.53 -7.32 -8.03
CA PRO A 88 -24.32 -8.05 -7.60
C PRO A 88 -23.23 -7.09 -7.03
N VAL A 89 -22.28 -7.55 -6.19
CA VAL A 89 -21.11 -6.75 -5.75
C VAL A 89 -19.83 -7.58 -5.90
N VAL A 90 -18.76 -6.87 -6.29
CA VAL A 90 -17.56 -7.37 -6.98
C VAL A 90 -16.34 -6.75 -6.30
N GLU A 91 -15.36 -7.56 -5.87
CA GLU A 91 -14.02 -7.13 -5.40
C GLU A 91 -12.97 -8.11 -5.99
N ALA A 92 -12.05 -7.67 -6.86
CA ALA A 92 -10.79 -6.94 -6.63
C ALA A 92 -9.64 -7.83 -6.13
N TYR A 93 -8.73 -8.20 -7.04
CA TYR A 93 -7.42 -8.80 -6.72
C TYR A 93 -6.27 -7.97 -7.32
N GLU A 94 -5.22 -7.79 -6.51
CA GLU A 94 -3.87 -7.36 -6.93
C GLU A 94 -3.06 -8.61 -7.27
N GLU A 95 -2.28 -8.59 -8.36
CA GLU A 95 -1.22 -9.57 -8.54
C GLU A 95 -0.02 -8.98 -9.30
N THR A 96 1.13 -9.15 -8.65
CA THR A 96 2.49 -9.05 -9.18
C THR A 96 2.81 -10.27 -10.05
N ALA A 97 3.33 -10.04 -11.25
CA ALA A 97 3.70 -11.08 -12.20
C ALA A 97 5.19 -11.48 -12.08
N ALA A 98 5.43 -12.79 -12.12
CA ALA A 98 6.57 -13.47 -12.78
C ALA A 98 6.14 -14.95 -12.94
N ASP A 99 5.60 -15.33 -14.10
CA ASP A 99 6.32 -15.93 -15.23
C ASP A 99 6.52 -17.45 -15.06
N ALA A 100 5.61 -18.23 -15.63
CA ALA A 100 5.83 -19.60 -16.11
C ALA A 100 4.62 -19.99 -16.97
N VAL A 101 4.88 -20.25 -18.24
CA VAL A 101 3.93 -20.72 -19.24
C VAL A 101 4.21 -22.20 -19.44
N GLU A 102 3.51 -23.10 -18.75
CA GLU A 102 3.44 -24.53 -19.12
C GLU A 102 2.05 -25.10 -18.76
N ASP A 103 1.37 -25.58 -19.79
CA ASP A 103 0.34 -26.62 -19.93
C ASP A 103 -0.92 -26.63 -19.02
N GLU A 104 -2.09 -26.38 -19.66
CA GLU A 104 -3.42 -26.38 -19.02
C GLU A 104 -3.87 -27.77 -18.51
N ASP A 105 -3.27 -28.85 -19.00
CA ASP A 105 -3.61 -30.22 -18.59
C ASP A 105 -2.96 -30.61 -17.24
N ASP A 106 -1.76 -30.10 -16.95
CA ASP A 106 -1.03 -30.43 -15.71
C ASP A 106 -1.67 -29.77 -14.48
N ASN A 107 -2.27 -28.59 -14.66
CA ASN A 107 -2.92 -27.85 -13.58
C ASN A 107 -4.24 -28.49 -13.13
N LEU A 108 -5.00 -29.06 -14.07
CA LEU A 108 -6.23 -29.83 -13.76
C LEU A 108 -5.90 -31.13 -13.04
N GLN A 109 -4.83 -31.82 -13.45
CA GLN A 109 -4.38 -33.06 -12.82
C GLN A 109 -3.89 -32.81 -11.38
N GLU A 110 -3.15 -31.72 -11.14
CA GLU A 110 -2.65 -31.32 -9.82
C GLU A 110 -3.79 -30.89 -8.86
N LEU A 111 -4.81 -30.20 -9.37
CA LEU A 111 -6.00 -29.86 -8.57
C LEU A 111 -6.84 -31.10 -8.20
N VAL A 112 -6.96 -32.08 -9.09
CA VAL A 112 -7.67 -33.35 -8.85
C VAL A 112 -6.90 -34.24 -7.87
N GLU A 113 -5.56 -34.28 -7.95
CA GLU A 113 -4.72 -35.00 -6.98
C GLU A 113 -4.76 -34.36 -5.57
N LYS A 114 -4.90 -33.03 -5.47
CA LYS A 114 -4.88 -32.32 -4.19
C LYS A 114 -6.24 -32.26 -3.47
N TYR A 115 -7.36 -32.21 -4.21
CA TYR A 115 -8.70 -31.99 -3.63
C TYR A 115 -9.73 -33.10 -3.95
N GLY A 116 -9.35 -34.13 -4.72
CA GLY A 116 -10.23 -35.24 -5.11
C GLY A 116 -11.13 -34.89 -6.30
N GLU A 117 -11.77 -35.93 -6.87
CA GLU A 117 -12.59 -35.82 -8.09
C GLU A 117 -13.70 -34.76 -7.97
N ILE A 118 -13.82 -33.94 -9.01
CA ILE A 118 -14.88 -32.94 -9.21
C ILE A 118 -16.23 -33.68 -9.30
N THR A 119 -17.01 -33.68 -8.21
CA THR A 119 -18.36 -34.26 -8.16
C THR A 119 -19.43 -33.24 -8.58
N ASP A 120 -20.65 -33.70 -8.88
CA ASP A 120 -21.79 -32.89 -9.36
C ASP A 120 -22.20 -31.70 -8.46
N ASN A 121 -21.64 -31.61 -7.24
CA ASN A 121 -21.86 -30.51 -6.28
C ASN A 121 -20.70 -29.49 -6.22
N SER A 122 -19.72 -29.59 -7.12
CA SER A 122 -18.60 -28.66 -7.17
C SER A 122 -18.93 -27.47 -8.08
N VAL A 123 -18.70 -26.26 -7.57
CA VAL A 123 -18.84 -25.02 -8.32
C VAL A 123 -17.44 -24.54 -8.68
N VAL A 124 -17.04 -24.79 -9.93
CA VAL A 124 -15.81 -24.23 -10.48
C VAL A 124 -16.06 -22.77 -10.78
N PHE A 125 -15.49 -21.88 -9.96
CA PHE A 125 -15.37 -20.48 -10.33
C PHE A 125 -14.23 -20.39 -11.35
N GLU A 126 -14.57 -20.23 -12.62
CA GLU A 126 -13.63 -19.67 -13.58
C GLU A 126 -13.23 -18.30 -13.02
N ALA A 127 -12.03 -18.24 -12.43
CA ALA A 127 -11.38 -16.98 -12.16
C ALA A 127 -11.33 -16.29 -13.51
N ASN A 128 -12.24 -15.33 -13.72
CA ASN A 128 -12.24 -14.52 -14.90
C ASN A 128 -10.83 -13.92 -14.94
N LYS A 129 -9.98 -14.49 -15.80
CA LYS A 129 -8.83 -13.86 -16.41
C LYS A 129 -9.46 -12.68 -17.14
N GLN A 130 -9.87 -11.65 -16.39
CA GLN A 130 -10.19 -10.36 -16.95
C GLN A 130 -8.94 -10.07 -17.74
N GLN A 131 -9.08 -10.19 -19.06
CA GLN A 131 -8.03 -9.92 -20.00
C GLN A 131 -7.36 -8.66 -19.47
N LYS A 132 -6.04 -8.69 -19.31
CA LYS A 132 -5.27 -7.51 -18.89
C LYS A 132 -5.36 -6.50 -20.05
N GLU A 133 -6.57 -6.05 -20.34
CA GLU A 133 -6.95 -5.05 -21.31
C GLU A 133 -6.16 -3.84 -20.89
N SER A 134 -5.33 -3.39 -21.84
CA SER A 134 -4.48 -2.26 -21.62
C SER A 134 -5.36 -1.04 -21.36
N PHE A 135 -4.77 -0.01 -20.74
CA PHE A 135 -5.45 1.26 -20.53
C PHE A 135 -5.99 1.84 -21.84
N ILE A 136 -5.32 1.54 -22.97
CA ILE A 136 -5.72 1.97 -24.31
C ILE A 136 -7.01 1.25 -24.74
N ASP A 137 -7.10 -0.06 -24.52
CA ASP A 137 -8.30 -0.84 -24.85
C ASP A 137 -9.50 -0.38 -24.02
N LYS A 138 -9.27 -0.14 -22.71
CA LYS A 138 -10.29 0.41 -21.80
C LYS A 138 -10.72 1.83 -22.16
N TYR A 139 -9.80 2.64 -22.66
CA TYR A 139 -10.11 3.98 -23.15
C TYR A 139 -10.90 3.95 -24.47
N ALA A 140 -10.58 3.01 -25.36
CA ALA A 140 -11.33 2.81 -26.61
C ALA A 140 -12.76 2.30 -26.37
N ALA A 141 -12.95 1.45 -25.36
CA ALA A 141 -14.25 0.95 -24.92
C ALA A 141 -15.10 2.01 -24.19
N LEU A 142 -14.51 3.14 -23.81
CA LEU A 142 -15.17 4.19 -23.04
C LEU A 142 -16.15 5.00 -23.91
N SER A 143 -17.21 5.54 -23.30
CA SER A 143 -18.15 6.42 -23.99
C SER A 143 -17.44 7.68 -24.51
N ALA A 144 -17.95 8.30 -25.59
CA ALA A 144 -17.37 9.53 -26.12
C ALA A 144 -17.43 10.68 -25.09
N GLU A 145 -18.48 10.72 -24.27
CA GLU A 145 -18.64 11.71 -23.21
C GLU A 145 -17.58 11.58 -22.13
N ASP A 146 -17.34 10.37 -21.64
CA ASP A 146 -16.35 10.13 -20.58
C ASP A 146 -14.91 10.31 -21.09
N ARG A 147 -14.66 10.02 -22.37
CA ARG A 147 -13.39 10.36 -23.03
C ARG A 147 -13.17 11.87 -23.06
N ASN A 148 -14.18 12.64 -23.47
CA ASN A 148 -14.09 14.10 -23.49
C ASN A 148 -13.88 14.68 -22.09
N ARG A 149 -14.54 14.15 -21.06
CA ARG A 149 -14.35 14.55 -19.66
C ARG A 149 -12.91 14.28 -19.20
N TYR A 150 -12.40 13.08 -19.48
CA TYR A 150 -11.02 12.71 -19.19
C TYR A 150 -10.03 13.63 -19.92
N ASP A 151 -10.19 13.81 -21.22
CA ASP A 151 -9.30 14.62 -22.06
C ASP A 151 -9.29 16.09 -21.62
N SER A 152 -10.44 16.63 -21.18
CA SER A 152 -10.53 17.96 -20.58
C SER A 152 -9.68 18.10 -19.30
N ILE A 153 -9.68 17.10 -18.41
CA ILE A 153 -8.84 17.12 -17.20
C ILE A 153 -7.37 16.96 -17.57
N VAL A 154 -7.06 16.06 -18.51
CA VAL A 154 -5.69 15.85 -18.97
C VAL A 154 -5.13 17.11 -19.60
N ALA A 155 -5.88 17.76 -20.49
CA ALA A 155 -5.51 19.04 -21.08
C ALA A 155 -5.31 20.12 -20.01
N TYR A 156 -6.19 20.17 -19.01
CA TYR A 156 -6.07 21.12 -17.90
C TYR A 156 -4.79 20.89 -17.08
N ILE A 157 -4.47 19.65 -16.70
CA ILE A 157 -3.25 19.34 -15.95
C ILE A 157 -2.00 19.59 -16.79
N LEU A 158 -2.00 19.24 -18.08
CA LEU A 158 -0.87 19.48 -18.97
C LEU A 158 -0.67 20.96 -19.32
N SER A 159 -1.71 21.78 -19.24
CA SER A 159 -1.59 23.23 -19.40
C SER A 159 -0.80 23.89 -18.27
N ASN A 160 -0.72 23.25 -17.11
CA ASN A 160 0.07 23.73 -15.98
C ASN A 160 1.57 23.41 -16.19
N ALA A 161 2.41 24.42 -15.97
CA ALA A 161 3.86 24.29 -16.13
C ALA A 161 4.45 23.15 -15.26
N ASP A 162 5.47 22.47 -15.80
CA ASP A 162 6.21 21.37 -15.17
C ASP A 162 5.48 20.01 -15.01
N CYS A 163 4.32 19.84 -15.64
CA CYS A 163 3.58 18.57 -15.62
C CYS A 163 4.05 17.61 -16.72
N ARG A 164 4.32 16.35 -16.34
CA ARG A 164 4.65 15.25 -17.25
C ARG A 164 3.63 14.13 -17.13
N LYS A 165 3.19 13.60 -18.28
CA LYS A 165 2.41 12.37 -18.39
C LYS A 165 3.32 11.16 -18.39
N VAL A 166 3.01 10.16 -17.57
CA VAL A 166 3.65 8.85 -17.53
C VAL A 166 2.57 7.80 -17.72
N GLU A 167 2.59 7.13 -18.86
CA GLU A 167 1.65 6.08 -19.19
C GLU A 167 2.20 4.73 -18.72
N ALA A 168 1.36 3.94 -18.08
CA ALA A 168 1.63 2.55 -17.72
C ALA A 168 0.53 1.66 -18.30
N SER A 169 0.77 0.36 -18.40
CA SER A 169 -0.10 -0.59 -19.10
C SER A 169 -1.56 -0.53 -18.64
N ASN A 170 -1.82 -0.25 -17.36
CA ASN A 170 -3.18 -0.22 -16.79
C ASN A 170 -3.59 1.14 -16.21
N ALA A 171 -2.72 2.16 -16.27
CA ALA A 171 -2.97 3.44 -15.60
C ALA A 171 -2.12 4.57 -16.19
N VAL A 172 -2.63 5.80 -16.11
CA VAL A 172 -1.89 7.00 -16.48
C VAL A 172 -1.59 7.83 -15.24
N THR A 173 -0.32 8.14 -15.00
CA THR A 173 0.12 8.96 -13.87
C THR A 173 0.62 10.31 -14.34
N PHE A 174 0.15 11.37 -13.69
CA PHE A 174 0.60 12.74 -13.91
C PHE A 174 1.51 13.17 -12.77
N LYS A 175 2.69 13.68 -13.11
CA LYS A 175 3.71 14.13 -12.15
C LYS A 175 4.08 15.58 -12.40
N CYS A 176 4.28 16.33 -11.33
CA CYS A 176 4.90 17.66 -11.37
C CYS A 176 6.35 17.51 -10.91
N LYS A 177 7.30 17.64 -11.84
CA LYS A 177 8.73 17.34 -11.61
C LYS A 177 8.95 15.93 -11.05
N THR A 178 9.07 15.80 -9.73
CA THR A 178 9.36 14.55 -9.00
C THR A 178 8.13 13.96 -8.31
N ASP A 179 7.13 14.78 -7.99
CA ASP A 179 6.01 14.38 -7.14
C ASP A 179 4.78 14.00 -8.00
N LYS A 180 4.00 13.03 -7.53
CA LYS A 180 2.79 12.55 -8.23
C LYS A 180 1.62 13.47 -7.88
N ILE A 181 0.93 14.00 -8.89
CA ILE A 181 -0.30 14.78 -8.72
C ILE A 181 -1.48 13.81 -8.66
N MET A 182 -1.64 13.02 -9.73
CA MET A 182 -2.84 12.23 -9.99
C MET A 182 -2.50 10.93 -10.72
N ARG A 183 -3.23 9.87 -10.43
CA ARG A 183 -3.23 8.61 -11.19
C ARG A 183 -4.64 8.29 -11.68
N ALA A 184 -4.83 8.29 -12.99
CA ALA A 184 -6.06 7.88 -13.64
C ALA A 184 -6.06 6.37 -13.94
N VAL A 185 -7.17 5.71 -13.63
CA VAL A 185 -7.42 4.28 -13.87
C VAL A 185 -8.85 4.14 -14.37
N ILE A 186 -9.08 3.32 -15.40
CA ILE A 186 -10.43 3.02 -15.88
C ILE A 186 -10.88 1.71 -15.21
N LYS A 187 -12.01 1.75 -14.50
CA LYS A 187 -12.63 0.57 -13.85
C LYS A 187 -14.08 0.45 -14.28
N ARG A 188 -14.45 -0.70 -14.85
CA ARG A 188 -15.84 -1.01 -15.28
C ARG A 188 -16.46 0.09 -16.18
N GLY A 189 -15.68 0.64 -17.10
CA GLY A 189 -16.14 1.70 -18.00
C GLY A 189 -16.24 3.10 -17.38
N VAL A 190 -15.82 3.29 -16.12
CA VAL A 190 -15.78 4.61 -15.46
C VAL A 190 -14.33 5.03 -15.21
N VAL A 191 -14.04 6.32 -15.46
CA VAL A 191 -12.71 6.90 -15.21
C VAL A 191 -12.59 7.27 -13.74
N VAL A 192 -11.62 6.66 -13.06
CA VAL A 192 -11.31 6.88 -11.65
C VAL A 192 -9.99 7.63 -11.52
N LEU A 193 -10.04 8.80 -10.89
CA LEU A 193 -8.89 9.66 -10.64
C LEU A 193 -8.46 9.52 -9.18
N ASN A 194 -7.20 9.17 -8.95
CA ASN A 194 -6.62 9.08 -7.62
C ASN A 194 -5.67 10.27 -7.43
N PHE A 195 -6.07 11.24 -6.62
CA PHE A 195 -5.30 12.42 -6.27
C PHE A 195 -4.48 12.16 -5.01
N LEU A 196 -3.20 12.54 -5.05
CA LEU A 196 -2.32 12.40 -3.90
C LEU A 196 -2.31 13.70 -3.08
N LEU A 197 -3.36 13.91 -2.28
CA LEU A 197 -3.43 15.00 -1.32
C LEU A 197 -2.73 14.59 -0.03
N ILE A 198 -1.43 14.89 0.06
CA ILE A 198 -0.66 14.68 1.28
C ILE A 198 -0.75 15.95 2.12
N ASN A 199 -1.14 15.80 3.39
CA ASN A 199 -0.93 16.85 4.38
C ASN A 199 0.58 17.03 4.57
N THR A 200 1.09 18.23 4.27
CA THR A 200 2.52 18.55 4.30
C THR A 200 3.13 18.30 5.68
N ASP A 201 2.41 18.59 6.75
CA ASP A 201 2.89 18.45 8.12
C ASP A 201 2.94 16.98 8.53
N LEU A 202 1.88 16.22 8.22
CA LEU A 202 1.88 14.77 8.46
C LEU A 202 2.98 14.08 7.65
N GLY A 203 3.17 14.49 6.39
CA GLY A 203 4.22 13.96 5.53
C GLY A 203 5.64 14.34 5.99
N ARG A 204 5.80 15.46 6.71
CA ARG A 204 7.07 15.85 7.35
C ARG A 204 7.30 15.04 8.62
N PHE A 205 6.31 14.97 9.49
CA PHE A 205 6.35 14.22 10.75
C PHE A 205 6.68 12.74 10.51
N VAL A 206 5.98 12.09 9.57
CA VAL A 206 6.25 10.70 9.18
C VAL A 206 7.69 10.50 8.70
N ARG A 207 8.27 11.49 8.01
CA ARG A 207 9.66 11.43 7.52
C ARG A 207 10.69 11.72 8.62
N GLU A 208 10.40 12.66 9.51
CA GLU A 208 11.29 13.05 10.61
C GLU A 208 11.33 11.99 11.71
N GLU A 209 10.18 11.43 12.09
CA GLU A 209 10.09 10.37 13.10
C GLU A 209 10.29 8.95 12.53
N GLY A 210 10.35 8.80 11.20
CA GLY A 210 10.56 7.52 10.54
C GLY A 210 9.39 6.54 10.69
N ILE A 211 8.18 7.02 11.00
CA ILE A 211 7.00 6.19 11.23
C ILE A 211 6.48 5.64 9.90
N LYS A 212 6.85 4.40 9.56
CA LYS A 212 6.37 3.72 8.35
C LYS A 212 4.93 3.19 8.44
N ALA A 213 4.32 3.22 9.62
CA ALA A 213 2.98 2.67 9.86
C ALA A 213 1.84 3.54 9.31
N ILE A 214 2.07 4.84 9.10
CA ILE A 214 1.03 5.76 8.64
C ILE A 214 0.90 5.66 7.12
N LYS A 215 -0.14 4.97 6.67
CA LYS A 215 -0.51 4.85 5.25
C LYS A 215 -1.50 5.95 4.87
N ILE A 216 -1.08 6.86 3.99
CA ILE A 216 -1.94 7.93 3.47
C ILE A 216 -2.61 7.43 2.19
N ASN A 217 -3.94 7.32 2.21
CA ASN A 217 -4.72 6.91 1.05
C ASN A 217 -4.97 8.11 0.12
N PRO A 218 -4.93 7.90 -1.21
CA PRO A 218 -5.25 8.96 -2.16
C PRO A 218 -6.75 9.29 -2.12
N VAL A 219 -7.07 10.53 -2.49
CA VAL A 219 -8.46 10.96 -2.71
C VAL A 219 -8.93 10.43 -4.06
N VAL A 220 -10.04 9.69 -4.05
CA VAL A 220 -10.56 9.02 -5.25
C VAL A 220 -11.79 9.77 -5.75
N ILE A 221 -11.74 10.23 -7.00
CA ILE A 221 -12.87 10.90 -7.69
C ILE A 221 -13.23 10.07 -8.92
N LYS A 222 -14.52 9.72 -9.05
CA LYS A 222 -15.06 9.06 -10.25
C LYS A 222 -15.65 10.14 -11.16
N LEU A 223 -15.35 10.08 -12.45
CA LEU A 223 -15.93 10.99 -13.42
C LEU A 223 -17.21 10.38 -13.97
N GLU A 224 -18.34 10.71 -13.35
CA GLU A 224 -19.67 10.30 -13.83
C GLU A 224 -20.47 11.52 -14.33
N SER A 225 -20.20 12.68 -13.76
CA SER A 225 -20.91 13.94 -14.03
C SER A 225 -19.97 15.12 -14.31
N ASP A 226 -20.54 16.20 -14.85
CA ASP A 226 -19.80 17.45 -15.08
C ASP A 226 -19.46 18.18 -13.77
N SER A 227 -20.20 17.92 -12.68
CA SER A 227 -19.80 18.37 -11.35
C SER A 227 -18.51 17.69 -10.87
N ASP A 228 -18.34 16.40 -11.16
CA ASP A 228 -17.12 15.67 -10.81
C ASP A 228 -15.91 16.19 -11.60
N LEU A 229 -16.16 16.62 -12.84
CA LEU A 229 -15.14 17.29 -13.66
C LEU A 229 -14.64 18.57 -13.00
N LEU A 230 -15.54 19.41 -12.48
CA LEU A 230 -15.19 20.64 -11.76
C LEU A 230 -14.47 20.33 -10.45
N LEU A 231 -14.98 19.37 -9.67
CA LEU A 231 -14.36 18.89 -8.44
C LEU A 231 -12.94 18.41 -8.70
N ALA A 232 -12.73 17.61 -9.76
CA ALA A 232 -11.43 17.09 -10.14
C ALA A 232 -10.46 18.20 -10.53
N LYS A 233 -10.90 19.24 -11.24
CA LYS A 233 -10.07 20.42 -11.56
C LYS A 233 -9.64 21.18 -10.30
N GLN A 234 -10.58 21.46 -9.40
CA GLN A 234 -10.28 22.12 -8.13
C GLN A 234 -9.33 21.29 -7.27
N THR A 235 -9.55 19.98 -7.21
CA THR A 235 -8.69 19.04 -6.49
C THR A 235 -7.29 19.01 -7.11
N ALA A 236 -7.19 19.05 -8.45
CA ALA A 236 -5.92 19.16 -9.15
C ALA A 236 -5.19 20.45 -8.77
N ASP A 237 -5.86 21.59 -8.72
CA ASP A 237 -5.25 22.86 -8.34
C ASP A 237 -4.68 22.82 -6.92
N ILE A 238 -5.46 22.31 -5.95
CA ILE A 238 -5.00 22.15 -4.56
C ILE A 238 -3.78 21.22 -4.50
N THR A 239 -3.80 20.10 -5.23
CA THR A 239 -2.64 19.18 -5.24
C THR A 239 -1.40 19.82 -5.85
N ILE A 240 -1.55 20.60 -6.92
CA ILE A 240 -0.42 21.28 -7.58
C ILE A 240 0.17 22.32 -6.65
N GLU A 241 -0.67 23.11 -5.97
CA GLU A 241 -0.20 24.14 -5.05
C GLU A 241 0.51 23.53 -3.84
N ASN A 242 -0.07 22.49 -3.22
CA ASN A 242 0.59 21.75 -2.13
C ASN A 242 1.95 21.18 -2.55
N ILE A 243 2.06 20.67 -3.79
CA ILE A 243 3.34 20.19 -4.33
C ILE A 243 4.34 21.34 -4.51
N ARG A 244 3.90 22.50 -5.01
CA ARG A 244 4.78 23.67 -5.19
C ARG A 244 5.30 24.19 -3.86
N GLU A 245 4.43 24.35 -2.87
CA GLU A 245 4.80 24.76 -1.51
C GLU A 245 5.81 23.79 -0.89
N GLU A 246 5.54 22.49 -0.97
CA GLU A 246 6.44 21.47 -0.43
C GLU A 246 7.78 21.42 -1.18
N GLN A 247 7.80 21.67 -2.49
CA GLN A 247 9.05 21.79 -3.25
C GLN A 247 9.87 23.03 -2.84
N GLN A 248 9.22 24.16 -2.61
CA GLN A 248 9.88 25.37 -2.10
C GLN A 248 10.47 25.12 -0.72
N TYR A 249 9.68 24.54 0.19
CA TYR A 249 10.13 24.16 1.52
C TYR A 249 11.36 23.23 1.48
N ARG A 250 11.32 22.17 0.66
CA ARG A 250 12.47 21.26 0.49
C ARG A 250 13.72 21.99 -0.03
N LYS A 251 13.56 22.96 -0.94
CA LYS A 251 14.70 23.75 -1.45
C LYS A 251 15.30 24.64 -0.37
N GLU A 252 14.47 25.33 0.39
CA GLU A 252 14.91 26.21 1.50
C GLU A 252 15.59 25.41 2.60
N ARG A 253 14.99 24.31 3.04
CA ARG A 253 15.58 23.41 4.04
C ARG A 253 16.90 22.81 3.58
N ASN A 254 17.00 22.35 2.35
CA ASN A 254 18.26 21.83 1.81
C ASN A 254 19.35 22.90 1.73
N LYS A 255 18.98 24.15 1.36
CA LYS A 255 19.92 25.28 1.33
C LYS A 255 20.42 25.63 2.73
N GLU A 256 19.53 25.64 3.72
CA GLU A 256 19.88 25.86 5.12
C GLU A 256 20.78 24.75 5.68
N LEU A 257 20.45 23.49 5.40
CA LEU A 257 21.26 22.35 5.83
C LEU A 257 22.67 22.41 5.24
N ARG A 258 22.81 22.76 3.96
CA ARG A 258 24.11 22.95 3.32
C ARG A 258 24.92 24.04 4.02
N ARG A 259 24.31 25.19 4.32
CA ARG A 259 24.96 26.28 5.06
C ARG A 259 25.38 25.88 6.48
N ARG A 260 24.62 25.02 7.16
CA ARG A 260 25.00 24.48 8.48
C ARG A 260 26.19 23.53 8.37
N ARG A 261 26.19 22.63 7.38
CA ARG A 261 27.32 21.71 7.14
C ARG A 261 28.62 22.45 6.82
N TYR A 262 28.57 23.47 5.97
CA TYR A 262 29.76 24.28 5.68
C TYR A 262 30.31 24.99 6.92
N ARG A 263 29.44 25.55 7.78
CA ARG A 263 29.87 26.16 9.05
C ARG A 263 30.48 25.15 10.02
N GLN A 264 29.88 23.97 10.15
CA GLN A 264 30.42 22.90 11.00
C GLN A 264 31.79 22.42 10.51
N GLN A 265 31.96 22.24 9.19
CA GLN A 265 33.26 21.87 8.62
C GLN A 265 34.33 22.95 8.80
N GLU A 266 33.96 24.23 8.70
CA GLU A 266 34.90 25.33 8.98
C GLU A 266 35.27 25.41 10.47
N GLU A 267 34.35 25.08 11.38
CA GLU A 267 34.61 25.01 12.83
C GLU A 267 35.50 23.80 13.16
N GLU A 268 35.19 22.62 12.65
CA GLU A 268 35.99 21.38 12.82
C GLU A 268 37.42 21.57 12.27
N ASN A 269 37.57 22.13 11.07
CA ASN A 269 38.90 22.40 10.49
C ASN A 269 39.72 23.41 11.32
N LYS A 270 39.06 24.41 11.93
CA LYS A 270 39.73 25.38 12.81
C LYS A 270 40.11 24.78 14.17
N GLU A 271 39.35 23.82 14.67
CA GLU A 271 39.69 23.08 15.89
C GLU A 271 40.86 22.12 15.65
N GLU A 272 40.91 21.45 14.48
CA GLU A 272 42.05 20.61 14.09
C GLU A 272 43.34 21.40 13.83
N GLU A 273 43.29 22.61 13.26
CA GLU A 273 44.47 23.47 13.09
C GLU A 273 45.01 24.07 14.40
N ASN A 274 44.19 24.13 15.46
CA ASN A 274 44.56 24.70 16.76
C ASN A 274 44.95 23.64 17.82
N SER A 275 44.89 22.35 17.49
CA SER A 275 45.31 21.22 18.35
C SER A 275 46.66 20.64 17.93
#